data_AF-A0A0D2XV97-F1
#
_entry.id   AF-A0A0D2XV97-F1
#
_cell.length_a   1.000
_cell.length_b   1.000
_cell.length_c   1.000
_cell.angle_alpha   90.00
_cell.angle_beta   90.00
_cell.angle_gamma   90.00
#
_symmetry.space_group_name_H-M   'P 1'
#
loop_
_entity.id
_entity.type
_entity.pdbx_description
1 polymer ?
#
loop_
_entity_poly.entity_id
_entity_poly.type
_entity_poly.pdbx_seq_one_letter_code
_entity_poly.pdbx_strand_id
1 'polypeptide(L)'
;MSPHPTLKATFASRAETATHPLSRHLYKLMDLKASNLCLSADVATARELLYFADKIGPSIVVLKTHYDMVAGWDFDPRTGTGAKLASLARKHGFLIFEDRKFGDIGNTVELQYTSGAARIIEWAHITNVNMVPGKASVTSLAHAANRWLERYHYEVKTSISIGTPTASQLDEDSERSDNENQKDTPEPARADSGRKGSIVSTTTVTQQYESADSPRLVKTIPEGDETVFPRHR
;
A
#
# COMPACT_ATOMS: atom_id res chain seq x y z
N MET A 1 27.10 -1.77 -38.56
CA MET A 1 26.13 -2.63 -37.85
C MET A 1 24.74 -2.28 -38.34
N SER A 2 23.95 -3.25 -38.79
CA SER A 2 22.54 -2.99 -39.13
C SER A 2 21.79 -2.52 -37.86
N PRO A 3 20.91 -1.52 -37.96
CA PRO A 3 20.14 -1.07 -36.81
C PRO A 3 19.26 -2.21 -36.28
N HIS A 4 19.21 -2.34 -34.95
CA HIS A 4 18.42 -3.39 -34.31
C HIS A 4 16.93 -3.22 -34.69
N PRO A 5 16.21 -4.31 -35.05
CA PRO A 5 14.85 -4.22 -35.58
C PRO A 5 13.85 -3.52 -34.64
N THR A 6 14.09 -3.55 -33.32
CA THR A 6 13.24 -2.88 -32.32
C THR A 6 13.25 -1.35 -32.42
N LEU A 7 14.22 -0.74 -33.12
CA LEU A 7 14.28 0.71 -33.31
C LEU A 7 13.17 1.23 -34.23
N LYS A 8 12.63 0.37 -35.10
CA LYS A 8 11.54 0.71 -36.03
C LYS A 8 10.19 0.13 -35.62
N ALA A 9 10.17 -0.82 -34.68
CA ALA A 9 8.95 -1.43 -34.20
C ALA A 9 8.16 -0.46 -33.31
N THR A 10 6.83 -0.47 -33.46
CA THR A 10 5.92 0.30 -32.61
C THR A 10 5.95 -0.20 -31.16
N PHE A 11 5.51 0.62 -30.21
CA PHE A 11 5.39 0.18 -28.82
C PHE A 11 4.41 -0.99 -28.67
N ALA A 12 3.27 -0.98 -29.37
CA ALA A 12 2.35 -2.11 -29.42
C ALA A 12 3.03 -3.44 -29.79
N SER A 13 3.78 -3.47 -30.91
CA SER A 13 4.49 -4.68 -31.35
C SER A 13 5.59 -5.12 -30.37
N ARG A 14 6.28 -4.16 -29.76
CA ARG A 14 7.28 -4.45 -28.71
C ARG A 14 6.64 -5.00 -27.43
N ALA A 15 5.40 -4.63 -27.12
CA ALA A 15 4.68 -5.16 -25.97
C ALA A 15 4.39 -6.67 -26.12
N GLU A 16 4.04 -7.11 -27.33
CA GLU A 16 3.75 -8.52 -27.63
C GLU A 16 4.97 -9.42 -27.43
N THR A 17 6.16 -8.92 -27.77
CA THR A 17 7.41 -9.68 -27.75
C THR A 17 8.25 -9.48 -26.48
N ALA A 18 7.88 -8.53 -25.61
CA ALA A 18 8.60 -8.27 -24.37
C ALA A 18 8.54 -9.47 -23.41
N THR A 19 9.71 -9.89 -22.93
CA THR A 19 9.88 -11.00 -21.98
C THR A 19 9.45 -10.62 -20.56
N HIS A 20 9.86 -9.42 -20.11
CA HIS A 20 9.56 -8.95 -18.76
C HIS A 20 8.16 -8.32 -18.69
N PRO A 21 7.31 -8.70 -17.71
CA PRO A 21 5.93 -8.21 -17.61
C PRO A 21 5.85 -6.69 -17.44
N LEU A 22 6.78 -6.10 -16.67
CA LEU A 22 6.83 -4.64 -16.51
C LEU A 22 7.16 -3.91 -17.82
N SER A 23 8.06 -4.48 -18.64
CA SER A 23 8.42 -3.90 -19.93
C SER A 23 7.26 -3.98 -20.91
N ARG A 24 6.54 -5.10 -20.92
CA ARG A 24 5.28 -5.25 -21.66
C ARG A 24 4.25 -4.20 -21.23
N HIS A 25 4.07 -4.01 -19.92
CA HIS A 25 3.14 -3.03 -19.40
C HIS A 25 3.53 -1.60 -19.78
N LEU A 26 4.81 -1.24 -19.66
CA LEU A 26 5.32 0.07 -20.07
C LEU A 26 5.05 0.34 -21.55
N TYR A 27 5.34 -0.61 -22.45
CA TYR A 27 5.05 -0.42 -23.87
C TYR A 27 3.55 -0.24 -24.16
N LYS A 28 2.68 -0.96 -23.46
CA LYS A 28 1.22 -0.76 -23.55
C LYS A 28 0.82 0.64 -23.09
N LEU A 29 1.38 1.14 -21.97
CA LEU A 29 1.13 2.50 -21.51
C LEU A 29 1.60 3.54 -22.54
N MET A 30 2.77 3.33 -23.15
CA MET A 30 3.31 4.25 -24.15
C MET A 30 2.44 4.35 -25.40
N ASP A 31 1.91 3.21 -25.84
CA ASP A 31 0.99 3.12 -26.97
C ASP A 31 -0.36 3.78 -26.65
N LEU A 32 -0.98 3.39 -25.52
CA LEU A 32 -2.29 3.91 -25.08
C LEU A 32 -2.29 5.42 -24.83
N LYS A 33 -1.20 5.95 -24.27
CA LYS A 33 -1.08 7.37 -23.91
C LYS A 33 -0.46 8.21 -25.01
N ALA A 34 -0.06 7.59 -26.13
CA ALA A 34 0.75 8.21 -27.17
C ALA A 34 1.93 9.02 -26.60
N SER A 35 2.59 8.48 -25.56
CA SER A 35 3.64 9.17 -24.81
C SER A 35 4.80 8.24 -24.52
N ASN A 36 6.02 8.75 -24.68
CA ASN A 36 7.25 8.10 -24.27
C ASN A 36 8.00 8.92 -23.21
N LEU A 37 7.31 9.88 -22.58
CA LEU A 37 7.92 10.81 -21.64
C LEU A 37 8.13 10.18 -20.27
N CYS A 38 9.38 10.20 -19.82
CA CYS A 38 9.79 9.96 -18.43
C CYS A 38 10.10 11.32 -17.79
N LEU A 39 9.39 11.68 -16.72
CA LEU A 39 9.63 12.92 -15.99
C LEU A 39 10.59 12.67 -14.82
N SER A 40 11.67 13.44 -14.75
CA SER A 40 12.51 13.57 -13.54
C SER A 40 11.87 14.56 -12.59
N ALA A 41 11.26 14.09 -11.50
CA ALA A 41 10.58 14.94 -10.54
C ALA A 41 11.49 15.30 -9.35
N ASP A 42 12.56 16.04 -9.63
CA ASP A 42 13.53 16.48 -8.62
C ASP A 42 13.04 17.76 -7.93
N VAL A 43 12.05 17.61 -7.04
CA VAL A 43 11.44 18.70 -6.26
C VAL A 43 11.83 18.62 -4.80
N ALA A 44 11.75 19.74 -4.10
CA ALA A 44 12.24 19.85 -2.73
C ALA A 44 11.32 19.17 -1.70
N THR A 45 10.01 19.07 -1.97
CA THR A 45 9.02 18.62 -0.96
C THR A 45 8.08 17.52 -1.46
N ALA A 46 7.66 16.64 -0.54
CA ALA A 46 6.73 15.56 -0.87
C ALA A 46 5.37 16.08 -1.38
N ARG A 47 4.94 17.24 -0.88
CA ARG A 47 3.72 17.91 -1.32
C ARG A 47 3.80 18.32 -2.79
N GLU A 48 4.90 18.93 -3.21
CA GLU A 48 5.13 19.30 -4.61
C GLU A 48 5.22 18.08 -5.49
N LEU A 49 5.89 17.02 -5.02
CA LEU A 49 6.03 15.77 -5.77
C LEU A 49 4.66 15.17 -6.09
N LEU A 50 3.78 15.06 -5.09
CA LEU A 50 2.41 14.57 -5.26
C LEU A 50 1.57 15.49 -6.16
N TYR A 51 1.73 16.81 -6.02
CA TYR A 51 1.05 17.78 -6.87
C TYR A 51 1.44 17.62 -8.35
N PHE A 52 2.73 17.55 -8.67
CA PHE A 52 3.20 17.36 -10.03
C PHE A 52 2.82 16.00 -10.60
N ALA A 53 2.91 14.95 -9.78
CA ALA A 53 2.50 13.60 -10.18
C ALA A 53 1.01 13.55 -10.59
N ASP A 54 0.13 14.26 -9.89
CA ASP A 54 -1.30 14.32 -10.24
C ASP A 54 -1.56 15.18 -11.49
N LYS A 55 -0.85 16.30 -11.64
CA LYS A 55 -1.05 17.22 -12.78
C LYS A 55 -0.48 16.71 -14.10
N ILE A 56 0.73 16.15 -14.05
CA ILE A 56 1.46 15.70 -15.24
C ILE A 56 1.20 14.21 -15.52
N GLY A 57 0.67 13.46 -14.56
CA GLY A 57 0.35 12.04 -14.66
C GLY A 57 -0.26 11.61 -16.00
N PRO A 58 -1.29 12.28 -16.54
CA PRO A 58 -1.89 11.92 -17.83
C PRO A 58 -0.92 11.97 -19.03
N SER A 59 0.15 12.76 -18.97
CA SER A 59 1.08 12.99 -20.10
C SER A 59 2.35 12.15 -20.03
N ILE A 60 2.64 11.49 -18.90
CA ILE A 60 3.87 10.70 -18.70
C ILE A 60 3.60 9.20 -18.62
N VAL A 61 4.62 8.41 -18.92
CA VAL A 61 4.60 6.95 -18.73
C VAL A 61 5.47 6.51 -17.57
N VAL A 62 6.45 7.31 -17.18
CA VAL A 62 7.33 7.07 -16.04
C VAL A 62 7.52 8.36 -15.25
N LEU A 63 7.40 8.27 -13.93
CA LEU A 63 7.78 9.31 -12.98
C LEU A 63 9.03 8.83 -12.24
N LYS A 64 10.15 9.52 -12.46
CA LYS A 64 11.41 9.25 -11.78
C LYS A 64 11.53 10.08 -10.51
N THR A 65 11.88 9.45 -9.40
CA THR A 65 11.99 10.07 -8.07
C THR A 65 13.41 9.94 -7.49
N HIS A 66 13.69 10.78 -6.51
CA HIS A 66 14.81 10.65 -5.56
C HIS A 66 14.23 10.90 -4.16
N TYR A 67 13.69 9.87 -3.50
CA TYR A 67 12.98 10.07 -2.22
C TYR A 67 13.88 10.67 -1.13
N ASP A 68 15.18 10.39 -1.20
CA ASP A 68 16.20 10.81 -0.24
C ASP A 68 16.48 12.32 -0.27
N MET A 69 16.17 12.99 -1.39
CA MET A 69 16.26 14.45 -1.52
C MET A 69 14.98 15.18 -1.11
N VAL A 70 13.86 14.46 -0.97
CA VAL A 70 12.54 15.05 -0.78
C VAL A 70 12.25 15.29 0.70
N ALA A 71 12.11 16.55 1.08
CA ALA A 71 11.73 16.93 2.43
C ALA A 71 10.27 16.55 2.74
N GLY A 72 10.04 16.08 3.97
CA GLY A 72 8.72 15.68 4.44
C GLY A 72 8.20 14.38 3.81
N TRP A 73 9.09 13.47 3.39
CA TRP A 73 8.70 12.14 2.97
C TRP A 73 8.07 11.37 4.13
N ASP A 74 6.81 10.98 3.99
CA ASP A 74 6.11 10.14 4.94
C ASP A 74 6.35 8.66 4.60
N PHE A 75 6.97 7.94 5.53
CA PHE A 75 7.38 6.54 5.38
C PHE A 75 6.29 5.53 5.75
N ASP A 76 5.08 5.97 6.11
CA ASP A 76 3.97 5.05 6.38
C ASP A 76 3.63 4.22 5.13
N PRO A 77 3.64 2.88 5.20
CA PRO A 77 3.43 2.01 4.04
C PRO A 77 2.04 2.14 3.41
N ARG A 78 1.03 2.61 4.15
CA ARG A 78 -0.39 2.60 3.72
C ARG A 78 -0.90 4.00 3.35
N THR A 79 -0.39 5.02 4.02
CA THR A 79 -0.88 6.40 3.96
C THR A 79 0.21 7.41 3.64
N GLY A 80 1.47 6.98 3.61
CA GLY A 80 2.62 7.82 3.35
C GLY A 80 2.80 8.21 1.89
N THR A 81 3.93 8.86 1.60
CA THR A 81 4.20 9.45 0.28
C THR A 81 4.27 8.38 -0.81
N GLY A 82 4.94 7.25 -0.54
CA GLY A 82 5.03 6.13 -1.47
C GLY A 82 3.65 5.54 -1.82
N ALA A 83 2.78 5.35 -0.83
CA ALA A 83 1.42 4.85 -1.03
C ALA A 83 0.55 5.81 -1.86
N LYS A 84 0.64 7.12 -1.58
CA LYS A 84 -0.04 8.17 -2.34
C LYS A 84 0.45 8.23 -3.78
N LEU A 85 1.76 8.16 -4.01
CA LEU A 85 2.34 8.08 -5.36
C LEU A 85 1.85 6.84 -6.11
N ALA A 86 1.83 5.68 -5.48
CA ALA A 86 1.31 4.45 -6.08
C ALA A 86 -0.17 4.59 -6.47
N SER A 87 -0.97 5.30 -5.67
CA SER A 87 -2.36 5.61 -6.02
C SER A 87 -2.47 6.52 -7.25
N LEU A 88 -1.62 7.55 -7.35
CA LEU A 88 -1.57 8.43 -8.53
C LEU A 88 -1.09 7.70 -9.79
N ALA A 89 -0.10 6.82 -9.64
CA ALA A 89 0.40 5.96 -10.70
C ALA A 89 -0.70 5.08 -11.30
N ARG A 90 -1.53 4.47 -10.44
CA ARG A 90 -2.72 3.71 -10.87
C ARG A 90 -3.79 4.60 -11.50
N LYS A 91 -4.07 5.76 -10.90
CA LYS A 91 -5.09 6.71 -11.38
C LYS A 91 -4.79 7.20 -12.81
N HIS A 92 -3.53 7.54 -13.09
CA HIS A 92 -3.13 8.19 -14.34
C HIS A 92 -2.43 7.26 -15.33
N GLY A 93 -2.08 6.03 -14.92
CA GLY A 93 -1.38 5.07 -15.75
C GLY A 93 0.06 5.49 -16.04
N PHE A 94 0.91 5.50 -15.02
CA PHE A 94 2.37 5.66 -15.16
C PHE A 94 3.10 4.74 -14.19
N LEU A 95 4.38 4.46 -14.46
CA LEU A 95 5.26 3.71 -13.58
C LEU A 95 6.11 4.65 -12.72
N ILE A 96 6.41 4.21 -11.51
CA ILE A 96 7.32 4.92 -10.59
C ILE A 96 8.70 4.31 -10.72
N PHE A 97 9.69 5.14 -11.00
CA PHE A 97 11.09 4.76 -11.07
C PHE A 97 11.86 5.48 -9.96
N GLU A 98 12.28 4.74 -8.94
CA GLU A 98 13.17 5.29 -7.92
C GLU A 98 14.62 5.25 -8.42
N ASP A 99 15.22 6.42 -8.58
CA ASP A 99 16.58 6.60 -9.13
C ASP A 99 17.64 6.50 -8.02
N ARG A 100 17.55 5.44 -7.22
CA ARG A 100 18.39 5.24 -6.02
C ARG A 100 19.86 5.03 -6.35
N LYS A 101 20.19 4.58 -7.56
CA LYS A 101 21.55 4.25 -8.02
C LYS A 101 22.29 3.37 -7.01
N PHE A 102 21.73 2.20 -6.71
CA PHE A 102 22.36 1.25 -5.79
C PHE A 102 23.82 1.01 -6.17
N GLY A 103 24.74 1.04 -5.20
CA GLY A 103 26.18 0.96 -5.45
C GLY A 103 26.90 0.00 -4.52
N ASP A 104 26.16 -0.87 -3.83
CA ASP A 104 26.67 -1.79 -2.81
C ASP A 104 26.53 -3.26 -3.27
N ILE A 105 27.06 -4.20 -2.47
CA ILE A 105 27.08 -5.64 -2.74
C ILE A 105 26.25 -6.43 -1.73
N GLY A 106 25.89 -7.65 -2.13
CA GLY A 106 25.37 -8.70 -1.25
C GLY A 106 24.18 -8.25 -0.41
N ASN A 107 24.15 -8.66 0.86
CA ASN A 107 23.04 -8.38 1.76
C ASN A 107 22.79 -6.87 1.98
N THR A 108 23.81 -6.02 1.84
CA THR A 108 23.65 -4.58 2.06
C THR A 108 22.70 -3.95 1.04
N VAL A 109 22.88 -4.25 -0.26
CA VAL A 109 21.99 -3.72 -1.30
C VAL A 109 20.57 -4.29 -1.18
N GLU A 110 20.44 -5.54 -0.72
CA GLU A 110 19.15 -6.18 -0.48
C GLU A 110 18.36 -5.50 0.64
N LEU A 111 19.03 -5.15 1.75
CA LEU A 111 18.41 -4.43 2.86
C LEU A 111 18.07 -2.98 2.50
N GLN A 112 18.94 -2.30 1.74
CA GLN A 112 18.65 -0.94 1.25
C GLN A 112 17.41 -0.90 0.33
N TYR A 113 17.18 -1.97 -0.44
CA TYR A 113 16.05 -2.08 -1.34
C TYR A 113 14.75 -2.50 -0.64
N THR A 114 14.82 -3.51 0.24
CA THR A 114 13.62 -4.15 0.81
C THR A 114 13.23 -3.67 2.19
N SER A 115 14.14 -3.03 2.92
CA SER A 115 14.00 -2.71 4.34
C SER A 115 14.23 -1.21 4.60
N GLY A 116 14.50 -0.86 5.86
CA GLY A 116 14.72 0.52 6.28
C GLY A 116 13.44 1.36 6.30
N ALA A 117 13.59 2.67 6.44
CA ALA A 117 12.45 3.58 6.39
C ALA A 117 11.82 3.61 4.99
N ALA A 118 12.66 3.63 3.96
CA ALA A 118 12.23 3.85 2.57
C ALA A 118 11.47 2.70 1.93
N ARG A 119 11.84 1.44 2.24
CA ARG A 119 11.26 0.20 1.68
C ARG A 119 10.89 0.36 0.20
N ILE A 120 11.88 0.69 -0.62
CA ILE A 120 11.71 1.10 -2.03
C ILE A 120 10.88 0.08 -2.82
N ILE A 121 11.08 -1.21 -2.54
CA ILE A 121 10.35 -2.31 -3.15
C ILE A 121 8.81 -2.21 -3.00
N GLU A 122 8.30 -1.54 -1.96
CA GLU A 122 6.86 -1.49 -1.68
C GLU A 122 6.10 -0.52 -2.60
N TRP A 123 6.79 0.43 -3.23
CA TRP A 123 6.13 1.51 -3.98
C TRP A 123 6.78 1.83 -5.34
N ALA A 124 8.06 1.55 -5.54
CA ALA A 124 8.74 1.77 -6.81
C ALA A 124 8.59 0.56 -7.73
N HIS A 125 8.19 0.81 -8.97
CA HIS A 125 8.07 -0.23 -10.00
C HIS A 125 9.43 -0.56 -10.62
N ILE A 126 10.28 0.46 -10.75
CA ILE A 126 11.61 0.38 -11.35
C ILE A 126 12.61 0.95 -10.34
N THR A 127 13.80 0.36 -10.29
CA THR A 127 14.98 0.93 -9.64
C THR A 127 16.20 0.71 -10.52
N ASN A 128 17.33 1.33 -10.20
CA ASN A 128 18.59 1.16 -10.90
C ASN A 128 19.75 0.85 -9.96
N VAL A 129 20.81 0.28 -10.54
CA VAL A 129 22.03 -0.14 -9.85
C VAL A 129 23.24 0.22 -10.70
N ASN A 130 24.28 0.73 -10.07
CA ASN A 130 25.58 0.96 -10.68
C ASN A 130 26.30 -0.38 -10.87
N MET A 131 26.98 -0.55 -12.00
CA MET A 131 27.69 -1.80 -12.29
C MET A 131 29.10 -1.89 -11.68
N VAL A 132 29.53 -0.87 -10.92
CA VAL A 132 30.81 -0.84 -10.21
C VAL A 132 31.03 -2.09 -9.33
N PRO A 133 30.04 -2.56 -8.56
CA PRO A 133 30.21 -3.76 -7.73
C PRO A 133 30.02 -5.07 -8.52
N GLY A 134 29.74 -4.99 -9.82
CA GLY A 134 29.62 -6.12 -10.73
C GLY A 134 28.22 -6.74 -10.80
N LYS A 135 28.11 -7.81 -11.58
CA LYS A 135 26.84 -8.53 -11.85
C LYS A 135 26.16 -9.08 -10.59
N ALA A 136 26.93 -9.29 -9.52
CA ALA A 136 26.42 -9.82 -8.26
C ALA A 136 25.34 -8.91 -7.63
N SER A 137 25.46 -7.58 -7.75
CA SER A 137 24.45 -6.65 -7.21
C SER A 137 23.09 -6.80 -7.90
N VAL A 138 23.07 -7.06 -9.21
CA VAL A 138 21.84 -7.33 -9.97
C VAL A 138 21.18 -8.62 -9.47
N THR A 139 21.98 -9.68 -9.31
CA THR A 139 21.50 -10.97 -8.78
C THR A 139 20.95 -10.82 -7.35
N SER A 140 21.63 -10.09 -6.48
CA SER A 140 21.17 -9.79 -5.12
C SER A 140 19.84 -9.03 -5.09
N LEU A 141 19.69 -7.97 -5.88
CA LEU A 141 18.42 -7.24 -6.00
C LEU A 141 17.28 -8.13 -6.50
N ALA A 142 17.54 -8.99 -7.49
CA ALA A 142 16.55 -9.93 -8.00
C ALA A 142 16.14 -10.98 -6.95
N HIS A 143 17.09 -11.54 -6.20
CA HIS A 143 16.78 -12.46 -5.10
C HIS A 143 15.99 -11.77 -3.99
N ALA A 144 16.36 -10.54 -3.62
CA ALA A 144 15.63 -9.77 -2.62
C ALA A 144 14.20 -9.49 -3.06
N ALA A 145 13.98 -9.16 -4.34
CA ALA A 145 12.65 -8.99 -4.91
C ALA A 145 11.80 -10.27 -4.81
N ASN A 146 12.37 -11.42 -5.20
CA ASN A 146 11.67 -12.70 -5.16
C ASN A 146 11.29 -13.09 -3.72
N ARG A 147 12.23 -12.98 -2.76
CA ARG A 147 11.96 -13.29 -1.35
C ARG A 147 10.97 -12.32 -0.70
N TRP A 148 10.94 -11.08 -1.15
CA TRP A 148 9.92 -10.13 -0.70
C TRP A 148 8.54 -10.53 -1.24
N LEU A 149 8.47 -10.90 -2.53
CA LEU A 149 7.24 -11.36 -3.17
C LEU A 149 6.67 -12.58 -2.44
N GLU A 150 7.49 -13.60 -2.17
CA GLU A 150 7.10 -14.83 -1.45
C GLU A 150 6.49 -14.53 -0.07
N ARG A 151 7.03 -13.55 0.65
CA ARG A 151 6.52 -13.13 1.97
C ARG A 151 5.21 -12.37 1.88
N TYR A 152 5.03 -11.55 0.84
CA TYR A 152 3.85 -10.70 0.67
C TYR A 152 2.56 -11.50 0.40
N HIS A 153 2.66 -12.76 -0.01
CA HIS A 153 1.50 -13.65 -0.19
C HIS A 153 0.89 -14.11 1.15
N TYR A 154 1.55 -13.88 2.28
CA TYR A 154 1.13 -14.32 3.61
C TYR A 154 1.22 -13.17 4.64
N GLU A 155 0.28 -12.21 4.61
CA GLU A 155 0.15 -11.24 5.70
C GLU A 155 -0.88 -11.76 6.73
N VAL A 156 -0.42 -12.16 7.92
CA VAL A 156 -1.30 -12.53 9.04
C VAL A 156 -1.60 -11.29 9.86
N LYS A 157 -2.85 -10.81 9.79
CA LYS A 157 -3.30 -9.69 10.63
C LYS A 157 -3.76 -10.24 11.97
N THR A 158 -2.98 -9.95 13.01
CA THR A 158 -3.38 -10.24 14.39
C THR A 158 -3.84 -8.94 15.03
N SER A 159 -5.12 -8.84 15.36
CA SER A 159 -5.64 -7.79 16.24
C SER A 159 -5.80 -8.37 17.64
N ILE A 160 -5.25 -7.66 18.63
CA ILE A 160 -5.43 -7.97 20.05
C ILE A 160 -6.31 -6.86 20.61
N SER A 161 -7.54 -7.19 20.96
CA SER A 161 -8.42 -6.29 21.71
C SER A 161 -8.46 -6.73 23.16
N ILE A 162 -8.22 -5.76 24.06
CA ILE A 162 -8.37 -5.94 25.50
C ILE A 162 -9.63 -5.16 25.89
N GLY A 163 -10.75 -5.87 26.05
CA GLY A 163 -11.98 -5.31 26.56
C GLY A 163 -12.08 -5.54 28.07
N THR A 164 -12.48 -4.52 28.83
CA THR A 164 -13.02 -4.73 30.18
C THR A 164 -14.52 -4.96 30.03
N PRO A 165 -15.09 -6.10 30.43
CA PRO A 165 -16.53 -6.32 30.33
C PRO A 165 -17.26 -5.26 31.15
N THR A 166 -18.22 -4.56 30.54
CA THR A 166 -19.18 -3.73 31.29
C THR A 166 -20.40 -4.59 31.62
N ALA A 167 -20.96 -4.38 32.81
CA ALA A 167 -22.00 -5.25 33.39
C ALA A 167 -23.24 -5.46 32.49
N SER A 168 -23.50 -4.56 31.54
CA SER A 168 -24.58 -4.66 30.57
C SER A 168 -24.40 -5.76 29.51
N GLN A 169 -23.21 -6.35 29.35
CA GLN A 169 -22.96 -7.42 28.38
C GLN A 169 -23.19 -8.83 28.94
N LEU A 170 -23.53 -8.97 30.23
CA LEU A 170 -23.87 -10.26 30.84
C LEU A 170 -25.37 -10.61 30.72
N ASP A 171 -26.21 -9.64 30.32
CA ASP A 171 -27.68 -9.79 30.34
C ASP A 171 -28.28 -10.09 28.96
N GLU A 172 -27.49 -10.20 27.88
CA GLU A 172 -28.01 -10.45 26.52
C GLU A 172 -27.94 -11.91 26.05
N ASP A 173 -27.52 -12.85 26.90
CA ASP A 173 -27.38 -14.28 26.53
C ASP A 173 -28.55 -15.17 27.01
N SER A 174 -29.70 -14.59 27.39
CA SER A 174 -30.85 -15.37 27.86
C SER A 174 -32.19 -15.02 27.20
N GLU A 175 -32.28 -15.01 25.87
CA GLU A 175 -33.59 -15.16 25.21
C GLU A 175 -33.53 -16.07 23.98
N ARG A 176 -33.98 -17.33 24.17
CA ARG A 176 -34.69 -18.15 23.18
C ARG A 176 -35.33 -19.38 23.84
N SER A 177 -36.64 -19.32 24.11
CA SER A 177 -37.68 -20.29 23.69
C SER A 177 -38.93 -20.29 24.59
N ASP A 178 -40.03 -19.82 23.99
CA ASP A 178 -41.45 -20.24 24.03
C ASP A 178 -42.14 -20.75 25.32
N ASN A 179 -43.24 -20.03 25.64
CA ASN A 179 -44.65 -20.49 25.75
C ASN A 179 -45.41 -20.38 27.10
N GLU A 180 -46.58 -19.73 26.99
CA GLU A 180 -47.88 -19.84 27.71
C GLU A 180 -48.11 -19.47 29.21
N ASN A 181 -49.10 -18.56 29.36
CA ASN A 181 -50.17 -18.44 30.37
C ASN A 181 -49.96 -17.85 31.81
N GLN A 182 -50.70 -16.74 32.03
CA GLN A 182 -51.63 -16.46 33.15
C GLN A 182 -51.22 -15.60 34.40
N LYS A 183 -51.91 -14.44 34.51
CA LYS A 183 -52.47 -13.67 35.67
C LYS A 183 -51.64 -12.85 36.69
N ASP A 184 -52.18 -11.63 36.88
CA ASP A 184 -52.38 -10.75 38.06
C ASP A 184 -51.19 -10.06 38.82
N THR A 185 -51.32 -8.72 38.91
CA THR A 185 -50.69 -7.58 39.67
C THR A 185 -50.19 -7.78 41.13
N PRO A 186 -49.61 -6.77 41.87
CA PRO A 186 -48.47 -5.81 41.63
C PRO A 186 -47.47 -5.60 42.84
N GLU A 187 -46.23 -5.10 42.59
CA GLU A 187 -45.21 -4.42 43.48
C GLU A 187 -44.74 -5.08 44.84
N PRO A 188 -43.65 -4.66 45.56
CA PRO A 188 -42.78 -3.46 45.50
C PRO A 188 -41.23 -3.66 45.67
N ALA A 189 -40.51 -2.53 45.76
CA ALA A 189 -39.05 -2.29 45.78
C ALA A 189 -38.21 -2.72 47.02
N ARG A 190 -36.86 -2.80 46.83
CA ARG A 190 -35.69 -2.58 47.74
C ARG A 190 -34.58 -3.62 47.46
N ALA A 191 -33.27 -3.45 47.66
CA ALA A 191 -32.39 -2.38 48.13
C ALA A 191 -30.94 -2.79 47.74
N ASP A 192 -30.06 -1.79 47.76
CA ASP A 192 -28.60 -1.83 47.64
C ASP A 192 -27.90 -3.03 48.32
N SER A 193 -26.97 -3.67 47.61
CA SER A 193 -26.03 -4.66 48.16
C SER A 193 -24.69 -4.59 47.43
N GLY A 194 -23.75 -3.87 48.02
CA GLY A 194 -22.36 -3.79 47.59
C GLY A 194 -21.69 -5.15 47.45
N ARG A 195 -21.21 -5.44 46.24
CA ARG A 195 -20.24 -6.50 45.97
C ARG A 195 -19.13 -5.88 45.12
N LYS A 196 -17.91 -5.84 45.67
CA LYS A 196 -16.72 -5.39 44.92
C LYS A 196 -16.55 -6.32 43.71
N GLY A 197 -16.87 -5.82 42.52
CA GLY A 197 -16.75 -6.57 41.27
C GLY A 197 -15.28 -6.92 41.00
N SER A 198 -15.01 -8.20 40.75
CA SER A 198 -13.71 -8.67 40.28
C SER A 198 -13.52 -8.22 38.84
N ILE A 199 -12.53 -7.36 38.59
CA ILE A 199 -12.18 -6.93 37.23
C ILE A 199 -11.43 -8.09 36.58
N VAL A 200 -12.14 -8.92 35.82
CA VAL A 200 -11.53 -9.92 34.94
C VAL A 200 -11.37 -9.27 33.57
N SER A 201 -10.12 -9.00 33.17
CA SER A 201 -9.81 -8.56 31.82
C SER A 201 -9.75 -9.77 30.89
N THR A 202 -10.65 -9.84 29.91
CA THR A 202 -10.64 -10.91 28.90
C THR A 202 -9.82 -10.45 27.70
N THR A 203 -8.74 -11.16 27.40
CA THR A 203 -7.94 -10.94 26.19
C THR A 203 -8.50 -11.80 25.07
N THR A 204 -9.10 -11.18 24.06
CA THR A 204 -9.54 -11.88 22.85
C THR A 204 -8.50 -11.70 21.75
N VAL A 205 -7.95 -12.82 21.27
CA VAL A 205 -7.02 -12.84 20.14
C VAL A 205 -7.78 -13.30 18.91
N THR A 206 -7.81 -12.49 17.87
CA THR A 206 -8.39 -12.87 16.58
C THR A 206 -7.32 -12.81 15.49
N GLN A 207 -7.10 -13.94 14.83
CA GLN A 207 -6.22 -14.05 13.67
C GLN A 207 -7.08 -14.15 12.41
N GLN A 208 -6.82 -13.26 11.44
CA GLN A 208 -7.45 -13.32 10.13
C GLN A 208 -6.39 -13.62 9.07
N TYR A 209 -6.68 -14.62 8.24
CA TYR A 209 -5.88 -15.02 7.09
C TYR A 209 -6.66 -14.66 5.83
N GLU A 210 -6.06 -13.86 4.94
CA GLU A 210 -6.67 -13.54 3.66
C GLU A 210 -5.62 -13.52 2.54
N SER A 211 -5.91 -14.23 1.45
CA SER A 211 -5.07 -14.25 0.25
C SER A 211 -5.25 -12.96 -0.57
N ALA A 212 -4.14 -12.38 -1.03
CA ALA A 212 -4.12 -11.09 -1.74
C ALA A 212 -4.74 -11.12 -3.16
N ASP A 213 -5.06 -12.29 -3.72
CA ASP A 213 -5.67 -12.45 -5.05
C ASP A 213 -7.20 -12.30 -5.06
N SER A 214 -7.83 -11.95 -3.93
CA SER A 214 -9.29 -11.75 -3.89
C SER A 214 -9.68 -10.47 -4.64
N PRO A 215 -10.41 -10.54 -5.76
CA PRO A 215 -10.76 -9.37 -6.56
C PRO A 215 -11.77 -8.50 -5.79
N ARG A 216 -11.29 -7.48 -5.10
CA ARG A 216 -12.15 -6.52 -4.39
C ARG A 216 -12.63 -5.43 -5.34
N LEU A 217 -13.84 -5.59 -5.85
CA LEU A 217 -14.63 -4.50 -6.40
C LEU A 217 -15.14 -3.64 -5.24
N VAL A 218 -14.46 -2.54 -4.91
CA VAL A 218 -14.98 -1.59 -3.91
C VAL A 218 -16.05 -0.72 -4.57
N LYS A 219 -17.30 -1.18 -4.52
CA LYS A 219 -18.48 -0.32 -4.65
C LYS A 219 -18.83 0.23 -3.26
N THR A 220 -18.28 1.39 -2.91
CA THR A 220 -18.89 2.42 -2.05
C THR A 220 -17.84 3.50 -1.73
N ILE A 221 -18.03 4.68 -2.30
CA ILE A 221 -17.40 5.93 -1.85
C ILE A 221 -18.49 6.61 -1.00
N PRO A 222 -18.27 6.94 0.28
CA PRO A 222 -19.11 7.92 0.95
C PRO A 222 -18.70 9.30 0.44
N GLU A 223 -19.63 9.99 -0.21
CA GLU A 223 -19.55 11.43 -0.46
C GLU A 223 -19.50 12.18 0.88
N GLY A 224 -18.59 13.16 0.99
CA GLY A 224 -18.59 14.13 2.07
C GLY A 224 -17.33 14.11 2.94
N ASP A 225 -16.34 14.93 2.57
CA ASP A 225 -15.90 15.99 3.47
C ASP A 225 -15.20 17.09 2.66
N GLU A 226 -15.92 18.18 2.45
CA GLU A 226 -15.40 19.42 1.90
C GLU A 226 -14.61 20.18 2.98
N THR A 227 -13.54 20.84 2.56
CA THR A 227 -12.88 21.98 3.24
C THR A 227 -12.10 21.74 4.54
N VAL A 228 -10.79 21.43 4.43
CA VAL A 228 -9.82 21.90 5.44
C VAL A 228 -8.45 22.21 4.79
N PHE A 229 -8.29 23.40 4.21
CA PHE A 229 -6.97 24.07 4.18
C PHE A 229 -7.16 25.59 4.21
N PRO A 230 -6.64 26.29 5.24
CA PRO A 230 -6.66 27.75 5.25
C PRO A 230 -5.67 28.29 4.23
N ARG A 231 -6.14 29.19 3.35
CA ARG A 231 -5.30 30.04 2.52
C ARG A 231 -4.73 31.15 3.40
N HIS A 232 -3.41 31.23 3.53
CA HIS A 232 -2.78 32.48 3.93
C HIS A 232 -2.16 33.16 2.71
N ARG A 233 -2.45 34.47 2.65
CA ARG A 233 -1.97 35.44 1.65
C ARG A 233 -0.48 35.65 1.75
#